data_AF-A0A4Q5RCY8-F1
#
_entry.id   AF-A0A4Q5RCY8-F1
#
_cell.length_a   1.000
_cell.length_b   1.000
_cell.length_c   1.000
_cell.angle_alpha   90.00
_cell.angle_beta   90.00
_cell.angle_gamma   90.00
#
_symmetry.space_group_name_H-M   'P 1'
#
loop_
_entity.id
_entity.type
_entity.pdbx_description
1 polymer ?
#
loop_
_entity_poly.entity_id
_entity_poly.type
_entity_poly.pdbx_seq_one_letter_code
_entity_poly.pdbx_strand_id
1 'polypeptide(L)' 'AVDNLPCELPRNASRDFGRQLLDQVFPHLLGGDAAGVVARATIAAGGHLQPRYAYLGAYVAP' A
#
# COMPACT_ATOMS: atom_id res chain seq x y z
N ALA A 1 0.89 -24.15 -8.10
CA ALA A 1 1.12 -22.74 -7.77
C ALA A 1 0.55 -22.51 -6.38
N VAL A 2 1.33 -21.96 -5.45
CA VAL A 2 0.88 -21.73 -4.07
C VAL A 2 0.67 -20.22 -3.93
N ASP A 3 -0.59 -19.79 -4.06
CA ASP A 3 -0.95 -18.41 -4.44
C ASP A 3 -1.23 -17.49 -3.22
N ASN A 4 -0.98 -17.98 -2.01
CA ASN A 4 -1.04 -17.21 -0.77
C ASN A 4 -0.19 -17.85 0.34
N LEU A 5 1.11 -18.04 0.09
CA LEU A 5 2.03 -18.67 1.04
C LEU A 5 2.16 -18.02 2.44
N PRO A 6 1.56 -16.85 2.80
CA PRO A 6 1.35 -16.49 4.21
C PRO A 6 0.30 -17.36 4.96
N CYS A 7 -0.45 -18.22 4.26
CA CYS A 7 -1.57 -18.98 4.82
C CYS A 7 -1.21 -20.34 5.42
N GLU A 8 0.05 -20.75 5.48
CA GLU A 8 0.41 -22.00 6.20
C GLU A 8 0.28 -21.84 7.73
N LEU A 9 0.30 -20.61 8.26
CA LEU A 9 -0.06 -20.27 9.64
C LEU A 9 -0.89 -18.98 9.70
N PRO A 10 -2.19 -19.03 9.37
CA PRO A 10 -3.03 -17.84 9.14
C PRO A 10 -3.20 -16.95 10.38
N ARG A 11 -2.95 -17.47 11.59
CA ARG A 11 -2.97 -16.67 12.83
C ARG A 11 -1.78 -15.72 12.97
N ASN A 12 -0.65 -16.00 12.32
CA ASN A 12 0.54 -15.15 12.40
C ASN A 12 0.50 -14.03 11.34
N ALA A 13 0.07 -14.33 10.11
CA ALA A 13 0.07 -13.37 9.02
C ALA A 13 -0.74 -12.09 9.30
N SER A 14 -1.96 -12.19 9.84
CA SER A 14 -2.77 -11.02 10.18
C SER A 14 -2.15 -10.19 11.32
N ARG A 15 -1.56 -10.85 12.32
CA ARG A 15 -0.89 -10.17 13.44
C ARG A 15 0.37 -9.47 12.97
N ASP A 16 1.16 -10.13 12.14
CA ASP A 16 2.40 -9.59 11.60
C ASP A 16 2.13 -8.44 10.63
N PHE A 17 1.12 -8.58 9.76
CA PHE A 17 0.64 -7.49 8.91
C PHE A 17 0.19 -6.29 9.74
N GLY A 18 -0.63 -6.51 10.77
CA GLY A 18 -1.08 -5.45 11.66
C GLY A 18 0.09 -4.74 12.36
N ARG A 19 1.09 -5.52 12.81
CA ARG A 19 2.29 -4.97 13.43
C ARG A 19 3.11 -4.13 12.44
N GLN A 20 3.30 -4.60 11.22
CA GLN A 20 3.99 -3.85 10.17
C GLN A 20 3.24 -2.57 9.79
N LEU A 21 1.91 -2.60 9.70
CA LEU A 21 1.11 -1.41 9.43
C LEU A 21 1.28 -0.35 10.52
N LEU A 22 1.21 -0.77 11.79
CA LEU A 22 1.39 0.12 12.95
C LEU A 22 2.81 0.68 13.01
N ASP A 23 3.83 -0.16 12.83
CA ASP A 23 5.22 0.24 13.03
C ASP A 23 5.79 1.02 11.83
N GLN A 24 5.35 0.71 10.60
CA GLN A 24 5.97 1.22 9.36
C GLN A 24 5.09 2.18 8.56
N VAL A 25 3.75 2.19 8.75
CA VAL A 25 2.86 3.02 7.93
C VAL A 25 2.22 4.15 8.74
N PHE A 26 1.75 3.85 9.95
CA PHE A 26 1.07 4.84 10.80
C PHE A 26 1.90 6.11 11.11
N PRO A 27 3.22 6.02 11.37
CA PRO A 27 4.03 7.21 11.58
C PRO A 27 3.97 8.19 10.40
N HIS A 28 3.95 7.67 9.16
CA HIS A 28 3.89 8.48 7.95
C HIS A 28 2.48 8.98 7.63
N LEU A 29 1.46 8.20 8.02
CA LEU A 29 0.06 8.55 7.80
C LEU A 29 -0.41 9.66 8.74
N LEU A 30 -0.01 9.62 10.01
CA LEU A 30 -0.50 10.54 11.05
C LEU A 30 0.51 11.62 11.44
N GLY A 31 1.81 11.32 11.36
CA GLY A 31 2.89 12.23 11.73
C GLY A 31 3.47 13.04 10.56
N GLY A 32 2.89 12.90 9.36
CA GLY A 32 3.39 13.49 8.14
C GLY A 32 4.37 12.58 7.39
N ASP A 33 4.51 12.81 6.09
CA ASP A 33 5.13 11.87 5.17
C ASP A 33 6.54 12.31 4.71
N ALA A 34 7.44 12.59 5.65
CA ALA A 34 8.80 13.05 5.33
C ALA A 34 9.58 12.05 4.44
N ALA A 35 9.29 10.76 4.57
CA ALA A 35 9.91 9.71 3.77
C ALA A 35 9.19 9.44 2.43
N GLY A 36 8.11 10.17 2.13
CA GLY A 36 7.32 10.00 0.90
C GLY A 36 6.64 8.64 0.77
N VAL A 37 6.44 7.90 1.86
CA VAL A 37 5.83 6.57 1.89
C VAL A 37 4.37 6.65 1.47
N VAL A 38 3.59 7.58 2.04
CA VAL A 38 2.18 7.76 1.69
C VAL A 38 2.03 8.26 0.25
N ALA A 39 2.86 9.22 -0.16
CA ALA A 39 2.89 9.72 -1.53
C ALA A 39 3.18 8.61 -2.55
N ARG A 40 4.13 7.71 -2.24
CA ARG A 40 4.42 6.54 -3.09
C ARG A 40 3.41 5.41 -2.94
N ALA A 41 2.60 5.36 -1.88
CA ALA A 41 1.54 4.37 -1.74
C ALA A 41 0.23 4.84 -2.40
N THR A 42 0.08 6.15 -2.64
CA THR A 42 -1.12 6.75 -3.22
C THR A 42 -1.09 6.62 -4.74
N ILE A 43 -1.81 5.63 -5.28
CA ILE A 43 -1.87 5.38 -6.73
C ILE A 43 -2.69 6.45 -7.44
N ALA A 44 -3.81 6.86 -6.85
CA ALA A 44 -4.71 7.88 -7.38
C ALA A 44 -5.17 8.84 -6.28
N ALA A 45 -5.36 10.11 -6.61
CA ALA A 45 -6.01 11.09 -5.74
C ALA A 45 -6.86 12.06 -6.56
N GLY A 46 -7.98 12.50 -6.00
CA GLY A 46 -8.88 13.43 -6.69
C GLY A 46 -9.44 12.89 -8.01
N GLY A 47 -9.60 11.56 -8.14
CA GLY A 47 -10.09 10.93 -9.37
C GLY A 47 -9.05 10.74 -10.48
N HIS A 48 -7.78 11.08 -10.22
CA HIS A 48 -6.71 10.97 -11.22
C HIS A 48 -5.56 10.13 -10.71
N LEU A 49 -4.88 9.42 -11.64
CA LEU A 49 -3.62 8.73 -11.34
C LEU A 49 -2.53 9.74 -10.96
N GLN A 50 -1.73 9.40 -9.94
CA GLN A 50 -0.54 10.19 -9.61
C GLN A 50 0.52 10.05 -10.71
N PRO A 51 1.42 11.04 -10.91
CA PRO A 51 2.38 11.03 -12.03
C PRO A 51 3.22 9.77 -12.16
N ARG A 52 3.62 9.16 -11.03
CA ARG A 52 4.37 7.90 -10.98
C ARG A 52 3.62 6.73 -11.66
N TYR A 53 2.29 6.80 -11.67
CA TYR A 53 1.40 5.75 -12.17
C TYR A 53 0.76 6.11 -13.51
N ALA A 54 1.24 7.14 -14.20
CA ALA A 54 0.71 7.54 -15.51
C ALA A 54 0.69 6.38 -16.53
N TYR A 55 1.63 5.44 -16.41
CA TYR A 55 1.69 4.23 -17.25
C TYR A 55 0.45 3.31 -17.10
N LEU A 56 -0.32 3.44 -16.01
CA LEU A 56 -1.56 2.69 -15.79
C LEU A 56 -2.76 3.30 -16.52
N GLY A 57 -2.61 4.45 -17.19
CA GLY A 57 -3.72 5.19 -17.82
C GLY A 57 -4.55 4.35 -18.79
N ALA A 58 -3.92 3.45 -19.55
CA ALA A 58 -4.62 2.56 -20.49
C ALA A 58 -5.52 1.52 -19.81
N TYR A 59 -5.29 1.21 -18.53
CA TYR A 59 -6.07 0.21 -17.77
C TYR A 59 -7.26 0.81 -17.00
N VAL A 60 -7.31 2.14 -16.87
CA VAL A 60 -8.33 2.85 -16.08
C VAL A 60 -9.17 3.80 -16.93
N ALA A 61 -8.94 3.83 -18.24
CA ALA A 61 -9.81 4.51 -19.18
C ALA A 61 -11.21 3.86 -19.16
N PRO A 62 -12.29 4.64 -19.33
CA PRO A 62 -13.65 4.10 -19.39
C PRO A 62 -13.85 3.09 -20.53
#